data_AF-A0A7S4PMC3-F1
#
_entry.id   AF-A0A7S4PMC3-F1
#
_cell.length_a   1.000
_cell.length_b   1.000
_cell.length_c   1.000
_cell.angle_alpha   90.00
_cell.angle_beta   90.00
_cell.angle_gamma   90.00
#
_symmetry.space_group_name_H-M   'P 1'
#
loop_
_entity.id
_entity.type
_entity.pdbx_description
1 polymer ?
#
loop_
_entity_poly.entity_id
_entity_poly.type
_entity_poly.pdbx_seq_one_letter_code
_entity_poly.pdbx_strand_id
1 'polypeptide(L)'
;SIRFSFGPQQWPIGVVEKLYPEDNIEGTKIFARALLEGRVIRQLKWILPHLSTSPLLITKGIMNNKVVNLLQPLARYKIRSKKSLVERFRKDQTFLLHQILAWVNKEAHPRL
;
A
#
# COMPACT_ATOMS: atom_id res chain seq x y z
N SER A 1 20.61 0.06 8.00
CA SER A 1 20.07 0.97 9.03
C SER A 1 20.72 2.33 8.87
N ILE A 2 19.94 3.37 8.61
CA ILE A 2 20.43 4.75 8.44
C ILE A 2 20.50 5.38 9.85
N ARG A 3 21.67 5.88 10.26
CA ARG A 3 21.86 6.58 11.54
C ARG A 3 21.63 8.07 11.32
N PHE A 4 20.73 8.67 12.09
CA PHE A 4 20.49 10.12 12.09
C PHE A 4 21.36 10.78 13.17
N SER A 5 21.95 11.92 12.84
CA SER A 5 22.79 12.70 13.74
C SER A 5 22.40 14.18 13.72
N PHE A 6 22.46 14.86 14.87
CA PHE A 6 22.05 16.27 15.01
C PHE A 6 23.26 17.19 15.17
N GLY A 7 23.23 18.31 14.45
CA GLY A 7 24.23 19.37 14.55
C GLY A 7 25.64 18.98 14.10
N PRO A 8 26.60 19.92 14.19
CA PRO A 8 27.98 19.69 13.77
C PRO A 8 28.70 18.62 14.59
N GLN A 9 28.21 18.33 15.81
CA GLN A 9 28.77 17.32 16.72
C GLN A 9 28.16 15.93 16.55
N GLN A 10 27.32 15.72 15.53
CA GLN A 10 26.74 14.43 15.16
C GLN A 10 26.07 13.65 16.32
N TRP A 11 25.34 14.33 17.20
CA TRP A 11 24.71 13.66 18.35
C TRP A 11 23.72 12.57 17.89
N PRO A 12 23.75 11.36 18.46
CA PRO A 12 22.86 10.28 18.06
C PRO A 12 21.43 10.57 18.50
N ILE A 13 20.50 10.69 17.54
CA ILE A 13 19.10 11.09 17.79
C ILE A 13 18.17 9.87 18.02
N GLY A 14 18.73 8.67 18.12
CA GLY A 14 17.94 7.44 18.25
C GLY A 14 17.14 7.07 16.99
N VAL A 15 16.13 6.20 17.15
CA VAL A 15 15.24 5.79 16.06
C VAL A 15 14.10 6.80 15.95
N VAL A 16 14.03 7.49 14.82
CA VAL A 16 13.00 8.50 14.54
C VAL A 16 12.12 8.00 13.40
N GLU A 17 10.79 8.15 13.56
CA GLU A 17 9.85 7.90 12.47
C GLU A 17 10.03 8.94 11.38
N LYS A 18 10.36 8.49 10.16
CA LYS A 18 10.53 9.36 8.99
C LYS A 18 9.54 8.96 7.91
N LEU A 19 8.96 9.96 7.26
CA LEU A 19 8.16 9.77 6.06
C LEU A 19 9.01 9.15 4.94
N TYR A 20 8.44 8.20 4.20
CA TYR A 20 9.10 7.64 3.03
C TYR A 20 9.29 8.74 1.96
N PRO A 21 10.46 8.83 1.32
CA PRO A 21 10.68 9.77 0.22
C PRO A 21 9.65 9.57 -0.91
N GLU A 22 9.26 10.67 -1.57
CA GLU A 22 8.19 10.66 -2.59
C GLU A 22 8.47 9.75 -3.79
N ASP A 23 9.73 9.49 -4.11
CA ASP A 23 10.12 8.65 -5.25
C ASP A 23 10.37 7.18 -4.88
N ASN A 24 10.22 6.81 -3.60
CA ASN A 24 10.57 5.47 -3.14
C ASN A 24 9.46 4.41 -3.38
N ILE A 25 9.74 3.39 -4.20
CA ILE A 25 8.81 2.27 -4.48
C ILE A 25 8.43 1.48 -3.22
N GLU A 26 9.30 1.41 -2.22
CA GLU A 26 9.03 0.72 -0.95
C GLU A 26 7.89 1.37 -0.17
N GLY A 27 7.77 2.70 -0.23
CA GLY A 27 6.63 3.41 0.36
C GLY A 27 5.30 2.98 -0.26
N THR A 28 5.27 2.82 -1.59
CA THR A 28 4.09 2.33 -2.32
C THR A 28 3.78 0.88 -1.95
N LYS A 29 4.79 0.01 -1.81
CA LYS A 29 4.60 -1.39 -1.39
C LYS A 29 3.98 -1.50 -0.01
N ILE A 30 4.50 -0.72 0.95
CA ILE A 30 4.00 -0.70 2.32
C ILE A 30 2.56 -0.17 2.36
N PHE A 31 2.27 0.90 1.62
CA PHE A 31 0.92 1.43 1.50
C PHE A 31 -0.05 0.42 0.88
N ALA A 32 0.33 -0.24 -0.21
CA ALA A 32 -0.50 -1.24 -0.88
C ALA A 32 -0.80 -2.43 0.03
N ARG A 33 0.19 -2.90 0.80
CA ARG A 33 0.00 -3.92 1.82
C ARG A 33 -0.99 -3.45 2.90
N ALA A 34 -0.78 -2.27 3.47
CA ALA A 34 -1.66 -1.70 4.49
C ALA A 34 -3.10 -1.49 3.98
N LEU A 35 -3.27 -1.23 2.68
CA LEU A 35 -4.57 -1.10 2.04
C LEU A 35 -5.32 -2.43 2.00
N LEU A 36 -4.68 -3.50 1.50
CA LEU A 36 -5.27 -4.84 1.48
C LEU A 36 -5.53 -5.40 2.88
N GLU A 37 -4.70 -5.01 3.86
CA GLU A 37 -4.89 -5.38 5.25
C GLU A 37 -6.05 -4.61 5.93
N GLY A 38 -6.72 -3.70 5.22
CA GLY A 38 -7.80 -2.88 5.77
C GLY A 38 -7.34 -1.86 6.83
N ARG A 39 -6.03 -1.54 6.87
CA ARG A 39 -5.46 -0.53 7.78
C ARG A 39 -5.67 0.89 7.25
N VAL A 40 -5.70 1.06 5.92
CA VAL A 40 -5.96 2.36 5.28
C VAL A 40 -7.47 2.67 5.25
N ILE A 41 -8.26 1.69 4.81
CA ILE A 41 -9.72 1.77 4.73
C ILE A 41 -10.29 0.64 5.58
N ARG A 42 -10.90 0.98 6.73
CA ARG A 42 -11.40 0.00 7.70
C ARG A 42 -12.49 -0.90 7.13
N GLN A 43 -13.28 -0.38 6.19
CA GLN A 43 -14.31 -1.12 5.47
C GLN A 43 -13.70 -2.30 4.69
N LEU A 44 -12.48 -2.19 4.16
CA LEU A 44 -11.86 -3.30 3.43
C LEU A 44 -11.49 -4.48 4.34
N LYS A 45 -11.56 -4.37 5.68
CA LYS A 45 -11.23 -5.50 6.57
C LYS A 45 -12.09 -6.75 6.32
N TRP A 46 -13.30 -6.61 5.79
CA TRP A 46 -14.15 -7.77 5.51
C TRP A 46 -13.58 -8.68 4.43
N ILE A 47 -12.72 -8.18 3.53
CA ILE A 47 -12.13 -8.99 2.45
C ILE A 47 -11.00 -9.90 2.95
N LEU A 48 -10.43 -9.63 4.14
CA LEU A 48 -9.29 -10.36 4.71
C LEU A 48 -9.45 -11.89 4.67
N PRO A 49 -10.55 -12.49 5.17
CA PRO A 49 -10.76 -13.93 5.10
C PRO A 49 -10.95 -14.47 3.68
N HIS A 50 -11.23 -13.58 2.71
CA HIS A 50 -11.46 -13.94 1.30
C HIS A 50 -10.26 -13.65 0.39
N LEU A 51 -9.13 -13.21 0.96
CA LEU A 51 -7.90 -12.98 0.20
C LEU A 51 -7.33 -14.32 -0.29
N SER A 52 -7.15 -14.42 -1.60
CA SER A 52 -6.53 -15.57 -2.27
C SER A 52 -5.03 -15.74 -1.95
N THR A 53 -4.38 -14.69 -1.44
CA THR A 53 -2.94 -14.68 -1.17
C THR A 53 -2.65 -13.66 -0.06
N SER A 54 -1.65 -13.94 0.78
CA SER A 54 -1.26 -13.03 1.84
C SER A 54 -0.72 -11.69 1.30
N PRO A 55 -1.17 -10.53 1.81
CA PRO A 55 -0.62 -9.22 1.46
C PRO A 55 0.89 -9.06 1.79
N LEU A 56 1.44 -9.93 2.65
CA LEU A 56 2.88 -10.00 2.93
C LEU A 56 3.73 -10.20 1.68
N LEU A 57 3.16 -10.82 0.64
CA LEU A 57 3.80 -11.03 -0.65
C LEU A 57 4.34 -9.73 -1.26
N ILE A 58 3.61 -8.61 -1.09
CA ILE A 58 3.97 -7.30 -1.65
C ILE A 58 5.32 -6.83 -1.10
N THR A 59 5.56 -7.03 0.19
CA THR A 59 6.79 -6.58 0.87
C THR A 59 7.93 -7.59 0.78
N LYS A 60 7.68 -8.84 0.39
CA LYS A 60 8.72 -9.88 0.24
C LYS A 60 9.50 -9.79 -1.07
N GLY A 61 9.14 -8.89 -1.98
CA GLY A 61 9.88 -8.67 -3.24
C GLY A 61 9.73 -9.80 -4.26
N ILE A 62 8.77 -10.70 -4.08
CA ILE A 62 8.51 -11.81 -5.01
C ILE A 62 7.80 -11.24 -6.25
N MET A 63 8.34 -11.53 -7.45
CA MET A 63 7.70 -11.14 -8.71
C MET A 63 6.35 -11.86 -8.86
N ASN A 64 5.28 -11.09 -8.81
CA ASN A 64 3.92 -11.61 -8.96
C ASN A 64 3.07 -10.58 -9.71
N ASN A 65 2.33 -11.05 -10.72
CA ASN A 65 1.50 -10.19 -11.56
C ASN A 65 0.42 -9.44 -10.76
N LYS A 66 -0.12 -10.02 -9.68
CA LYS A 66 -1.08 -9.35 -8.78
C LYS A 66 -0.46 -8.17 -8.05
N VAL A 67 0.82 -8.30 -7.66
CA VAL A 67 1.59 -7.24 -7.00
C VAL A 67 1.84 -6.11 -7.99
N VAL A 68 2.35 -6.42 -9.18
CA VAL A 68 2.61 -5.42 -10.22
C VAL A 68 1.32 -4.69 -10.62
N ASN A 69 0.23 -5.43 -10.85
CA ASN A 69 -1.08 -4.87 -11.19
C ASN A 69 -1.62 -3.91 -10.12
N LEU A 70 -1.37 -4.19 -8.83
CA LEU A 70 -1.78 -3.29 -7.74
C LEU A 70 -0.84 -2.08 -7.60
N LEU A 71 0.47 -2.27 -7.72
CA LEU A 71 1.45 -1.21 -7.50
C LEU A 71 1.51 -0.21 -8.65
N GLN A 72 1.30 -0.64 -9.89
CA GLN A 72 1.40 0.22 -11.08
C GLN A 72 0.46 1.43 -11.04
N PRO A 73 -0.86 1.29 -10.79
CA PRO A 73 -1.74 2.45 -10.69
C PRO A 73 -1.43 3.32 -9.46
N LEU A 74 -1.05 2.71 -8.34
CA LEU A 74 -0.66 3.46 -7.13
C LEU A 74 0.59 4.31 -7.38
N ALA A 75 1.60 3.76 -8.06
CA ALA A 75 2.81 4.49 -8.41
C ALA A 75 2.54 5.59 -9.44
N ARG A 76 1.79 5.26 -10.52
CA ARG A 76 1.44 6.20 -11.60
C ARG A 76 0.74 7.45 -11.08
N TYR A 77 -0.15 7.30 -10.11
CA TYR A 77 -0.91 8.41 -9.53
C TYR A 77 -0.38 8.88 -8.18
N LYS A 78 0.84 8.45 -7.81
CA LYS A 78 1.52 8.81 -6.55
C LYS A 78 0.64 8.62 -5.30
N ILE A 79 -0.18 7.56 -5.28
CA ILE A 79 -1.10 7.25 -4.19
C ILE A 79 -0.35 6.52 -3.08
N ARG A 80 -0.07 7.24 -1.99
CA ARG A 80 0.69 6.72 -0.83
C ARG A 80 0.07 7.05 0.53
N SER A 81 -1.07 7.72 0.53
CA SER A 81 -1.80 8.08 1.74
C SER A 81 -3.30 7.86 1.54
N LYS A 82 -4.03 7.74 2.66
CA LYS A 82 -5.49 7.69 2.64
C LYS A 82 -6.07 8.93 1.95
N LYS A 83 -5.51 10.11 2.20
CA LYS A 83 -5.95 11.37 1.58
C LYS A 83 -5.86 11.31 0.06
N SER A 84 -4.68 10.97 -0.48
CA SER A 84 -4.47 10.84 -1.93
C SER A 84 -5.38 9.78 -2.56
N LEU A 85 -5.63 8.68 -1.85
CA LEU A 85 -6.52 7.62 -2.32
C LEU A 85 -7.98 8.08 -2.40
N VAL A 86 -8.47 8.78 -1.38
CA VAL A 86 -9.83 9.33 -1.35
C VAL A 86 -10.02 10.39 -2.44
N GLU A 87 -9.04 11.28 -2.64
CA GLU A 87 -9.08 12.26 -3.72
C GLU A 87 -9.13 11.59 -5.10
N ARG A 88 -8.44 10.47 -5.27
CA ARG A 88 -8.52 9.67 -6.49
C ARG A 88 -9.89 8.99 -6.65
N PHE A 89 -10.43 8.39 -5.59
CA PHE A 89 -11.75 7.75 -5.63
C PHE A 89 -12.89 8.72 -5.90
N ARG A 90 -12.74 10.02 -5.56
CA ARG A 90 -13.70 11.05 -5.98
C ARG A 90 -13.75 11.26 -7.49
N LYS A 91 -12.63 11.03 -8.19
CA LYS A 91 -12.54 11.16 -9.66
C LYS A 91 -12.93 9.88 -10.37
N ASP A 92 -12.59 8.74 -9.80
CA ASP A 92 -12.82 7.42 -10.36
C ASP A 92 -13.04 6.43 -9.21
N GLN A 93 -14.30 6.09 -8.96
CA GLN A 93 -14.71 5.17 -7.91
C GLN A 93 -14.26 3.73 -8.18
N THR A 94 -13.97 3.40 -9.45
CA THR A 94 -13.55 2.06 -9.88
C THR A 94 -12.03 1.90 -9.95
N PHE A 95 -11.27 2.94 -9.60
CA PHE A 95 -9.82 3.06 -9.80
C PHE A 95 -8.99 1.84 -9.37
N LEU A 96 -9.34 1.21 -8.24
CA LEU A 96 -8.64 0.02 -7.72
C LEU A 96 -9.51 -1.24 -7.72
N LEU A 97 -10.74 -1.19 -8.26
CA LEU A 97 -11.70 -2.29 -8.14
C LEU A 97 -11.14 -3.57 -8.77
N HIS A 98 -10.68 -3.48 -10.02
CA HIS A 98 -10.09 -4.61 -10.72
C HIS A 98 -8.84 -5.15 -10.02
N GLN A 99 -8.00 -4.25 -9.49
CA GLN A 99 -6.81 -4.64 -8.74
C GLN A 99 -7.21 -5.39 -7.47
N ILE A 100 -8.17 -4.90 -6.68
CA ILE A 100 -8.63 -5.56 -5.47
C ILE A 100 -9.29 -6.92 -5.78
N LEU A 101 -10.10 -7.01 -6.84
CA LEU A 101 -10.71 -8.26 -7.29
C LEU A 101 -9.67 -9.34 -7.61
N ALA A 102 -8.50 -8.96 -8.15
CA ALA A 102 -7.41 -9.91 -8.41
C ALA A 102 -6.79 -10.52 -7.13
N TRP A 103 -6.99 -9.89 -5.97
CA TRP A 103 -6.53 -10.38 -4.67
C TRP A 103 -7.58 -11.20 -3.93
N VAL A 104 -8.86 -11.06 -4.28
CA VAL A 104 -10.00 -11.68 -3.59
C VAL A 104 -10.51 -12.90 -4.36
N ASN A 105 -10.92 -13.95 -3.65
CA ASN A 105 -11.52 -15.14 -4.25
C ASN A 105 -12.81 -14.79 -5.00
N LYS A 106 -13.04 -15.43 -6.15
CA LYS A 106 -14.18 -15.13 -7.06
C LYS A 106 -15.55 -15.19 -6.36
N GLU A 107 -15.71 -16.07 -5.40
CA GLU A 107 -16.93 -16.25 -4.60
C GLU A 107 -17.35 -14.97 -3.84
N ALA A 108 -16.39 -14.14 -3.45
CA ALA A 108 -16.64 -12.91 -2.70
C ALA A 108 -16.75 -11.66 -3.59
N HIS A 109 -16.55 -11.79 -4.92
CA HIS A 109 -16.63 -10.68 -5.87
C HIS A 109 -17.99 -9.96 -5.87
N PRO A 110 -19.15 -10.64 -5.76
CA PRO A 110 -20.46 -9.95 -5.76
C PRO A 110 -20.72 -9.02 -4.57
N ARG A 111 -19.85 -9.04 -3.55
CA ARG A 111 -19.99 -8.23 -2.32
C ARG A 111 -19.05 -7.02 -2.28
N LEU A 112 -18.23 -6.82 -3.32
CA LEU A 112 -17.27 -5.72 -3.50
C LEU A 112 -17.88 -4.56 -4.29
#